data_AF-F2EHI8-F1
#
_entry.id   AF-F2EHI8-F1
#
_cell.length_a   1.000
_cell.length_b   1.000
_cell.length_c   1.000
_cell.angle_alpha   90.00
_cell.angle_beta   90.00
_cell.angle_gamma   90.00
#
_symmetry.space_group_name_H-M   'P 1'
#
loop_
_entity.id
_entity.type
_entity.pdbx_description
1 polymer ?
#
loop_
_entity_poly.entity_id
_entity_poly.type
_entity_poly.pdbx_seq_one_letter_code
_entity_poly.pdbx_strand_id
1 'polypeptide(L)'
;MAQVIVQMACAKLRSAIGDEAVARSNFTADLRDMLEALEDILPLLDRAGMLLFWDEAPLFWLQGALDTAYQTIDMVDELQDSRPQAAATLEKIIKQRKTGPVFEEALVLGRGSDKERIIAALLSTEPNMTEEHITILPIFGLVGSGKTTLAQMVFNDTHSLQGYDFRVWIHVSPQLDFHAIGNSIISQVSARVQEETNHSSSDMEGMQSIMKRLHELLNGKKALLVLDDLWEEDPIQLQLLKSMLTFLGDKLMDVVVTTCNQAVARKICTVEPYRVNLLSDDAGK
;
A
#
# COMPACT_ATOMS: atom_id res chain seq x y z
N MET A 1 -9.28 -13.15 12.76
CA MET A 1 -8.13 -13.10 11.83
C MET A 1 -7.94 -14.44 11.11
N ALA A 2 -7.74 -15.57 11.82
CA ALA A 2 -7.54 -16.89 11.19
C ALA A 2 -8.68 -17.36 10.27
N GLN A 3 -9.94 -17.15 10.67
CA GLN A 3 -11.11 -17.48 9.85
C GLN A 3 -11.12 -16.76 8.49
N VAL A 4 -10.72 -15.48 8.46
CA VAL A 4 -10.67 -14.68 7.23
C VAL A 4 -9.58 -15.18 6.29
N ILE A 5 -8.42 -15.57 6.83
CA ILE A 5 -7.28 -16.08 6.04
C ILE A 5 -7.60 -17.46 5.46
N VAL A 6 -8.24 -18.35 6.22
CA VAL A 6 -8.67 -19.66 5.72
C VAL A 6 -9.77 -19.52 4.67
N GLN A 7 -10.72 -18.58 4.83
CA GLN A 7 -11.71 -18.27 3.79
C GLN A 7 -11.07 -17.76 2.50
N MET A 8 -10.01 -16.96 2.62
CA MET A 8 -9.25 -16.44 1.47
C MET A 8 -8.50 -17.55 0.73
N ALA A 9 -7.87 -18.49 1.45
CA ALA A 9 -7.26 -19.68 0.87
C ALA A 9 -8.30 -20.54 0.12
N CYS A 10 -9.46 -20.78 0.72
CA CYS A 10 -10.56 -21.49 0.04
C CYS A 10 -11.02 -20.77 -1.24
N ALA A 11 -11.13 -19.44 -1.23
CA ALA A 11 -11.54 -18.68 -2.41
C ALA A 11 -10.50 -18.77 -3.53
N LYS A 12 -9.20 -18.67 -3.21
CA LYS A 12 -8.11 -18.84 -4.18
C LYS A 12 -8.07 -20.24 -4.77
N LEU A 13 -8.21 -21.29 -3.95
CA LEU A 13 -8.30 -22.67 -4.42
C LEU A 13 -9.48 -22.88 -5.38
N ARG A 14 -10.68 -22.36 -5.05
CA ARG A 14 -11.84 -22.44 -5.94
C ARG A 14 -11.59 -21.73 -7.28
N SER A 15 -10.89 -20.59 -7.26
CA SER A 15 -10.48 -19.88 -8.48
C SER A 15 -9.49 -20.69 -9.31
N ALA A 16 -8.50 -21.33 -8.68
CA ALA A 16 -7.50 -22.15 -9.35
C ALA A 16 -8.09 -23.44 -9.94
N ILE A 17 -9.03 -24.08 -9.25
CA ILE A 17 -9.75 -25.27 -9.75
C ILE A 17 -10.61 -24.94 -10.98
N GLY A 18 -11.09 -23.70 -11.09
CA GLY A 18 -11.85 -23.21 -12.25
C GLY A 18 -11.00 -22.69 -13.41
N ASP A 19 -9.68 -22.59 -13.25
CA ASP A 19 -8.77 -22.07 -14.27
C ASP A 19 -8.42 -23.15 -15.30
N GLU A 20 -8.62 -22.84 -16.59
CA GLU A 20 -8.40 -23.77 -17.70
C GLU A 20 -6.92 -24.18 -17.87
N ALA A 21 -5.97 -23.35 -17.43
CA ALA A 21 -4.54 -23.66 -17.45
C ALA A 21 -4.17 -24.65 -16.34
N VAL A 22 -4.76 -24.50 -15.15
CA VAL A 22 -4.55 -25.39 -14.00
C VAL A 22 -5.30 -26.71 -14.17
N ALA A 23 -6.48 -26.70 -14.79
CA ALA A 23 -7.26 -27.90 -15.10
C ALA A 23 -6.55 -28.87 -16.07
N ARG A 24 -5.58 -28.37 -16.85
CA ARG A 24 -4.69 -29.19 -17.70
C ARG A 24 -3.54 -29.83 -16.93
N SER A 25 -3.38 -29.50 -15.65
CA SER A 25 -2.38 -30.09 -14.75
C SER A 25 -2.96 -31.25 -13.94
N ASN A 26 -2.09 -32.18 -13.50
CA ASN A 26 -2.49 -33.32 -12.68
C ASN A 26 -2.79 -32.97 -11.21
N PHE A 27 -2.64 -31.71 -10.80
CA PHE A 27 -2.77 -31.28 -9.40
C PHE A 27 -4.21 -30.94 -8.99
N THR A 28 -5.16 -30.97 -9.93
CA THR A 28 -6.56 -30.55 -9.69
C THR A 28 -7.26 -31.38 -8.60
N ALA A 29 -6.88 -32.65 -8.43
CA ALA A 29 -7.40 -33.51 -7.36
C ALA A 29 -6.85 -33.06 -5.99
N ASP A 30 -5.54 -32.87 -5.89
CA ASP A 30 -4.88 -32.44 -4.65
C ASP A 30 -5.38 -31.05 -4.18
N LEU A 31 -5.64 -30.13 -5.11
CA LEU A 31 -6.21 -28.81 -4.79
C LEU A 31 -7.65 -28.89 -4.25
N ARG A 32 -8.43 -29.90 -4.68
CA ARG A 32 -9.77 -30.15 -4.13
C ARG A 32 -9.69 -30.73 -2.72
N ASP A 33 -8.77 -31.67 -2.50
CA ASP A 33 -8.55 -32.27 -1.18
C ASP A 33 -8.08 -31.20 -0.16
N MET A 34 -7.21 -30.27 -0.59
CA MET A 34 -6.81 -29.11 0.22
C MET A 34 -7.97 -28.16 0.50
N LEU A 35 -8.85 -27.92 -0.48
CA LEU A 35 -10.03 -27.07 -0.31
C LEU A 35 -11.00 -27.68 0.72
N GLU A 36 -11.26 -28.98 0.61
CA GLU A 36 -12.13 -29.73 1.53
C GLU A 36 -11.57 -29.68 2.96
N ALA A 37 -10.26 -29.92 3.13
CA ALA A 37 -9.62 -29.85 4.44
C ALA A 37 -9.71 -28.46 5.09
N LEU A 38 -9.58 -27.38 4.32
CA LEU A 38 -9.72 -26.01 4.83
C LEU A 38 -11.18 -25.66 5.16
N GLU A 39 -12.13 -26.15 4.37
CA GLU A 39 -13.58 -25.96 4.62
C GLU A 39 -14.02 -26.66 5.91
N ASP A 40 -13.49 -27.84 6.20
CA ASP A 40 -13.77 -28.59 7.44
C ASP A 40 -13.25 -27.88 8.70
N ILE A 41 -12.20 -27.07 8.57
CA ILE A 41 -11.59 -26.32 9.69
C ILE A 41 -12.33 -25.01 9.97
N LEU A 42 -12.97 -24.38 8.98
CA LEU A 42 -13.71 -23.11 9.13
C LEU A 42 -14.68 -23.05 10.33
N PRO A 43 -15.57 -24.04 10.55
CA PRO A 43 -16.50 -24.01 11.69
C PRO A 43 -15.78 -24.12 13.06
N LEU A 44 -14.57 -24.65 13.11
CA LEU A 44 -13.77 -24.75 14.33
C LEU A 44 -13.11 -23.41 14.71
N LEU A 45 -12.77 -22.59 13.71
CA LEU A 45 -12.16 -21.26 13.90
C LEU A 45 -13.14 -20.25 14.50
N ASP A 46 -14.42 -20.34 14.13
CA ASP A 46 -15.50 -19.51 14.68
C ASP A 46 -15.68 -19.75 16.19
N ARG A 47 -15.48 -21.01 16.62
CA ARG A 47 -15.58 -21.45 18.01
C ARG A 47 -14.33 -21.12 18.84
N ALA A 48 -13.15 -21.13 18.22
CA ALA A 48 -11.88 -20.79 18.85
C ALA A 48 -11.69 -19.26 19.03
N GLY A 49 -12.28 -18.45 18.15
CA GLY A 49 -12.23 -16.98 18.23
C GLY A 49 -12.80 -16.40 19.54
N MET A 50 -13.78 -17.07 20.16
CA MET A 50 -14.33 -16.68 21.46
C MET A 50 -13.46 -17.07 22.68
N LEU A 51 -12.54 -18.03 22.54
CA LEU A 51 -11.75 -18.56 23.67
C LEU A 51 -10.35 -17.94 23.80
N LEU A 52 -9.91 -17.15 22.81
CA LEU A 52 -8.60 -16.48 22.77
C LEU A 52 -8.37 -15.37 23.83
N PHE A 53 -9.25 -15.26 24.82
CA PHE A 53 -9.07 -14.37 25.97
C PHE A 53 -8.56 -15.10 27.24
N TRP A 54 -8.56 -16.44 27.29
CA TRP A 54 -8.24 -17.17 28.54
C TRP A 54 -7.43 -18.48 28.44
N ASP A 55 -6.82 -18.85 27.31
CA ASP A 55 -5.89 -20.00 27.27
C ASP A 55 -4.89 -19.91 26.10
N GLU A 56 -3.64 -20.38 26.31
CA GLU A 56 -2.55 -20.38 25.31
C GLU A 56 -2.53 -21.66 24.45
N ALA A 57 -3.21 -22.73 24.86
CA ALA A 57 -3.25 -24.00 24.11
C ALA A 57 -3.84 -23.91 22.68
N PRO A 58 -4.85 -23.05 22.37
CA PRO A 58 -5.40 -22.91 21.02
C PRO A 58 -4.47 -22.20 20.01
N LEU A 59 -3.43 -21.48 20.48
CA LEU A 59 -2.58 -20.66 19.62
C LEU A 59 -1.70 -21.49 18.68
N PHE A 60 -1.17 -22.63 19.14
CA PHE A 60 -0.30 -23.48 18.33
C PHE A 60 -1.04 -24.13 17.14
N TRP A 61 -2.28 -24.57 17.37
CA TRP A 61 -3.15 -25.11 16.30
C TRP A 61 -3.59 -24.03 15.31
N LEU A 62 -3.94 -22.84 15.78
CA LEU A 62 -4.31 -21.71 14.93
C LEU A 62 -3.14 -21.24 14.05
N GLN A 63 -1.93 -21.26 14.61
CA GLN A 63 -0.73 -20.88 13.87
C GLN A 63 -0.39 -21.90 12.78
N GLY A 64 -0.55 -23.21 13.04
CA GLY A 64 -0.40 -24.23 12.01
C GLY A 64 -1.43 -24.11 10.86
N ALA A 65 -2.69 -23.83 11.19
CA ALA A 65 -3.74 -23.60 10.19
C ALA A 65 -3.46 -22.35 9.33
N LEU A 66 -2.94 -21.28 9.95
CA LEU A 66 -2.53 -20.06 9.25
C LEU A 66 -1.33 -20.32 8.32
N ASP A 67 -0.30 -21.02 8.81
CA ASP A 67 0.89 -21.35 8.02
C ASP A 67 0.54 -22.20 6.79
N THR A 68 -0.36 -23.17 6.97
CA THR A 68 -0.84 -24.03 5.88
C THR A 68 -1.66 -23.23 4.86
N ALA A 69 -2.50 -22.31 5.32
CA ALA A 69 -3.26 -21.43 4.44
C ALA A 69 -2.35 -20.51 3.62
N TYR A 70 -1.30 -19.95 4.22
CA TYR A 70 -0.31 -19.13 3.49
C TYR A 70 0.47 -19.95 2.45
N GLN A 71 0.98 -21.12 2.83
CA GLN A 71 1.68 -22.01 1.89
C GLN A 71 0.80 -22.42 0.71
N THR A 72 -0.48 -22.68 0.95
CA THR A 72 -1.45 -23.01 -0.11
C THR A 72 -1.69 -21.84 -1.05
N ILE A 73 -1.77 -20.62 -0.50
CA ILE A 73 -1.91 -19.40 -1.29
C ILE A 73 -0.69 -19.18 -2.18
N ASP A 74 0.51 -19.32 -1.62
CA ASP A 74 1.77 -19.14 -2.34
C ASP A 74 1.93 -20.18 -3.47
N MET A 75 1.59 -21.45 -3.20
CA MET A 75 1.62 -22.51 -4.22
C MET A 75 0.63 -22.26 -5.38
N VAL A 76 -0.57 -21.76 -5.09
CA VAL A 76 -1.55 -21.40 -6.11
C VAL A 76 -1.08 -20.22 -6.95
N ASP A 77 -0.49 -19.21 -6.31
CA ASP A 77 0.07 -18.05 -6.99
C ASP A 77 1.23 -18.48 -7.91
N GLU A 78 2.12 -19.39 -7.48
CA GLU A 78 3.20 -19.95 -8.31
C GLU A 78 2.69 -20.73 -9.54
N LEU A 79 1.61 -21.52 -9.38
CA LEU A 79 1.00 -22.25 -10.50
C LEU A 79 0.38 -21.30 -11.53
N GLN A 80 -0.23 -20.20 -11.06
CA GLN A 80 -0.80 -19.14 -11.90
C GLN A 80 0.26 -18.21 -12.52
N ASP A 81 1.48 -18.16 -11.96
CA ASP A 81 2.59 -17.32 -12.42
C ASP A 81 3.45 -17.98 -13.51
N SER A 82 3.03 -19.13 -14.05
CA SER A 82 3.57 -19.76 -15.27
C SER A 82 3.28 -18.97 -16.57
N ARG A 83 3.28 -17.62 -16.48
CA ARG A 83 3.09 -16.66 -17.57
C ARG A 83 4.34 -16.53 -18.47
N PRO A 84 4.18 -16.08 -19.73
CA PRO A 84 5.29 -16.01 -20.69
C PRO A 84 6.42 -15.09 -20.21
N GLN A 85 7.66 -15.55 -20.38
CA GLN A 85 8.93 -14.96 -19.93
C GLN A 85 9.07 -13.43 -20.15
N ALA A 86 8.43 -12.89 -21.18
CA ALA A 86 8.44 -11.46 -21.49
C ALA A 86 7.65 -10.62 -20.47
N ALA A 87 6.53 -11.12 -19.95
CA ALA A 87 5.74 -10.47 -18.92
C ALA A 87 6.48 -10.46 -17.58
N ALA A 88 7.08 -11.61 -17.20
CA ALA A 88 7.92 -11.72 -16.00
C ALA A 88 9.16 -10.81 -16.05
N THR A 89 9.76 -10.64 -17.24
CA THR A 89 10.90 -9.73 -17.44
C THR A 89 10.47 -8.27 -17.34
N LEU A 90 9.33 -7.89 -17.93
CA LEU A 90 8.78 -6.53 -17.81
C LEU A 90 8.38 -6.22 -16.38
N GLU A 91 7.71 -7.15 -15.69
CA GLU A 91 7.44 -7.03 -14.27
C GLU A 91 8.73 -6.86 -13.49
N LYS A 92 9.75 -7.71 -13.68
CA LYS A 92 11.03 -7.57 -12.99
C LYS A 92 11.69 -6.20 -13.20
N ILE A 93 11.64 -5.66 -14.41
CA ILE A 93 12.18 -4.32 -14.73
C ILE A 93 11.37 -3.23 -14.02
N ILE A 94 10.04 -3.36 -13.97
CA ILE A 94 9.17 -2.40 -13.29
C ILE A 94 9.36 -2.49 -11.76
N LYS A 95 9.41 -3.71 -11.20
CA LYS A 95 9.64 -4.01 -9.78
C LYS A 95 11.00 -3.48 -9.28
N GLN A 96 11.98 -3.27 -10.17
CA GLN A 96 13.32 -2.76 -9.82
C GLN A 96 13.47 -1.23 -9.97
N ARG A 97 12.48 -0.53 -10.52
CA ARG A 97 12.54 0.94 -10.68
C ARG A 97 12.34 1.62 -9.33
N LYS A 98 13.45 2.02 -8.69
CA LYS A 98 13.38 2.93 -7.53
C LYS A 98 13.23 4.37 -8.02
N THR A 99 12.14 5.03 -7.63
CA THR A 99 11.94 6.47 -7.81
C THR A 99 12.30 7.21 -6.51
N GLY A 100 12.79 8.45 -6.65
CA GLY A 100 13.18 9.29 -5.51
C GLY A 100 12.66 10.71 -5.66
N PRO A 101 12.80 11.56 -4.63
CA PRO A 101 12.29 12.92 -4.64
C PRO A 101 13.09 13.88 -5.55
N VAL A 102 14.30 13.49 -5.96
CA VAL A 102 15.21 14.32 -6.77
C VAL A 102 14.80 14.27 -8.24
N PHE A 103 14.47 15.43 -8.81
CA PHE A 103 14.15 15.58 -10.22
C PHE A 103 14.40 17.03 -10.69
N GLU A 104 14.72 17.23 -11.97
CA GLU A 104 15.03 18.54 -12.56
C GLU A 104 13.75 19.21 -13.08
N GLU A 105 13.10 20.02 -12.23
CA GLU A 105 11.82 20.68 -12.53
C GLU A 105 11.87 21.57 -13.80
N ALA A 106 13.05 22.12 -14.14
CA ALA A 106 13.27 22.97 -15.30
C ALA A 106 12.96 22.28 -16.66
N LEU A 107 12.94 20.94 -16.68
CA LEU A 107 12.65 20.16 -17.89
C LEU A 107 11.16 19.85 -18.09
N VAL A 108 10.29 20.21 -17.13
CA VAL A 108 8.87 19.87 -17.18
C VAL A 108 8.05 21.04 -17.71
N LEU A 109 7.59 20.89 -18.95
CA LEU A 109 6.70 21.85 -19.59
C LEU A 109 5.23 21.47 -19.41
N GLY A 110 4.38 22.47 -19.22
CA GLY A 110 2.91 22.30 -19.26
C GLY A 110 2.24 21.69 -18.03
N ARG A 111 2.96 21.44 -16.93
CA ARG A 111 2.40 20.85 -15.69
C ARG A 111 2.21 21.83 -14.53
N GLY A 112 2.51 23.12 -14.72
CA GLY A 112 2.35 24.15 -13.68
C GLY A 112 0.92 24.23 -13.12
N SER A 113 -0.09 24.27 -14.00
CA SER A 113 -1.49 24.31 -13.57
C SER A 113 -1.95 23.03 -12.87
N ASP A 114 -1.41 21.86 -13.28
CA ASP A 114 -1.72 20.59 -12.63
C ASP A 114 -1.16 20.60 -11.19
N LYS A 115 0.07 21.07 -11.01
CA LYS A 115 0.72 21.23 -9.71
C LYS A 115 -0.10 22.16 -8.80
N GLU A 116 -0.48 23.34 -9.29
CA GLU A 116 -1.24 24.33 -8.52
C GLU A 116 -2.60 23.78 -8.04
N ARG A 117 -3.30 23.02 -8.87
CA ARG A 117 -4.57 22.38 -8.48
C ARG A 117 -4.39 21.36 -7.37
N ILE A 118 -3.35 20.53 -7.45
CA ILE A 118 -3.07 19.53 -6.42
C ILE A 118 -2.71 20.21 -5.11
N ILE A 119 -1.84 21.23 -5.14
CA ILE A 119 -1.48 22.00 -3.95
C ILE A 119 -2.73 22.67 -3.35
N ALA A 120 -3.57 23.29 -4.17
CA ALA A 120 -4.81 23.91 -3.71
C ALA A 120 -5.73 22.89 -3.04
N ALA A 121 -5.87 21.68 -3.62
CA ALA A 121 -6.67 20.61 -3.03
C ALA A 121 -6.12 20.19 -1.65
N LEU A 122 -4.80 19.99 -1.53
CA LEU A 122 -4.14 19.64 -0.25
C LEU A 122 -4.33 20.73 0.81
N LEU A 123 -4.26 22.00 0.43
CA LEU A 123 -4.40 23.13 1.36
C LEU A 123 -5.85 23.50 1.69
N SER A 124 -6.81 23.09 0.86
CA SER A 124 -8.24 23.41 1.03
C SER A 124 -8.97 22.51 2.03
N THR A 125 -8.34 21.41 2.44
CA THR A 125 -8.93 20.48 3.42
C THR A 125 -8.84 21.08 4.83
N GLU A 126 -9.84 21.88 5.19
CA GLU A 126 -10.02 22.37 6.56
C GLU A 126 -10.35 21.19 7.51
N PRO A 127 -9.72 21.09 8.70
CA PRO A 127 -9.83 19.93 9.61
C PRO A 127 -11.23 19.68 10.22
N ASN A 128 -12.22 20.47 9.79
CA ASN A 128 -13.59 20.50 10.29
C ASN A 128 -14.63 20.02 9.24
N MET A 129 -14.22 19.66 8.02
CA MET A 129 -15.15 19.39 6.90
C MET A 129 -15.37 17.92 6.56
N THR A 130 -14.52 17.00 7.01
CA THR A 130 -14.65 15.56 6.73
C THR A 130 -14.71 14.75 8.02
N GLU A 131 -15.61 13.77 8.06
CA GLU A 131 -15.66 12.75 9.12
C GLU A 131 -14.39 11.86 9.11
N GLU A 132 -13.70 11.78 7.95
CA GLU A 132 -12.40 11.15 7.83
C GLU A 132 -11.28 12.12 8.22
N HIS A 133 -10.42 11.66 9.14
CA HIS A 133 -9.41 12.47 9.83
C HIS A 133 -8.12 12.71 9.03
N ILE A 134 -8.03 12.33 7.75
CA ILE A 134 -6.82 12.50 6.90
C ILE A 134 -7.18 12.83 5.44
N THR A 135 -6.29 13.54 4.75
CA THR A 135 -6.41 13.76 3.29
C THR A 135 -5.61 12.71 2.54
N ILE A 136 -6.23 11.92 1.65
CA ILE A 136 -5.54 11.07 0.68
C ILE A 136 -5.99 11.51 -0.71
N LEU A 137 -5.05 12.07 -1.48
CA LEU A 137 -5.22 12.55 -2.85
C LEU A 137 -4.43 11.66 -3.82
N PRO A 138 -5.09 10.73 -4.52
CA PRO A 138 -4.43 9.93 -5.53
C PRO A 138 -4.28 10.68 -6.86
N ILE A 139 -3.09 10.62 -7.44
CA ILE A 139 -2.73 11.05 -8.78
C ILE A 139 -2.70 9.80 -9.66
N PHE A 140 -3.61 9.69 -10.63
CA PHE A 140 -3.72 8.52 -11.48
C PHE A 140 -3.75 8.85 -12.98
N GLY A 141 -3.52 7.83 -13.81
CA GLY A 141 -3.43 8.00 -15.25
C GLY A 141 -2.55 6.94 -15.90
N LEU A 142 -2.47 6.97 -17.24
CA LEU A 142 -1.74 5.98 -18.02
C LEU A 142 -0.25 5.89 -17.65
N VAL A 143 0.36 4.74 -17.92
CA VAL A 143 1.81 4.59 -17.79
C VAL A 143 2.52 5.65 -18.65
N GLY A 144 3.57 6.27 -18.10
CA GLY A 144 4.31 7.32 -18.81
C GLY A 144 3.64 8.70 -18.86
N SER A 145 2.48 8.90 -18.22
CA SER A 145 1.80 10.22 -18.22
C SER A 145 2.48 11.30 -17.36
N GLY A 146 3.51 10.94 -16.59
CA GLY A 146 4.24 11.86 -15.71
C GLY A 146 3.66 12.01 -14.30
N LYS A 147 2.94 11.02 -13.77
CA LYS A 147 2.36 11.06 -12.40
C LYS A 147 3.41 11.29 -11.31
N THR A 148 4.47 10.47 -11.31
CA THR A 148 5.60 10.59 -10.39
C THR A 148 6.26 11.96 -10.53
N THR A 149 6.45 12.44 -11.76
CA THR A 149 6.99 13.77 -12.03
C THR A 149 6.10 14.87 -11.43
N LEU A 150 4.78 14.78 -11.60
CA LEU A 150 3.85 15.73 -11.02
C LEU A 150 3.87 15.68 -9.48
N ALA A 151 3.95 14.49 -8.88
CA ALA A 151 4.11 14.34 -7.44
C ALA A 151 5.44 14.91 -6.93
N GLN A 152 6.55 14.73 -7.66
CA GLN A 152 7.84 15.35 -7.36
C GLN A 152 7.76 16.88 -7.39
N MET A 153 7.08 17.45 -8.39
CA MET A 153 6.87 18.90 -8.48
C MET A 153 6.08 19.44 -7.28
N VAL A 154 5.03 18.74 -6.85
CA VAL A 154 4.29 19.09 -5.64
C VAL A 154 5.19 18.97 -4.40
N PHE A 155 5.86 17.84 -4.22
CA PHE A 155 6.71 17.56 -3.06
C PHE A 155 7.84 18.58 -2.88
N ASN A 156 8.41 19.06 -3.98
CA ASN A 156 9.52 20.01 -3.99
C ASN A 156 9.07 21.48 -3.96
N ASP A 157 7.75 21.78 -4.00
CA ASP A 157 7.22 23.14 -3.89
C ASP A 157 7.26 23.63 -2.42
N THR A 158 8.48 23.90 -1.97
CA THR A 158 8.74 24.23 -0.56
C THR A 158 8.10 25.55 -0.14
N HIS A 159 7.85 26.45 -1.07
CA HIS A 159 7.20 27.74 -0.83
C HIS A 159 5.71 27.57 -0.51
N SER A 160 4.99 26.79 -1.32
CA SER A 160 3.56 26.56 -1.09
C SER A 160 3.31 25.62 0.10
N LEU A 161 4.27 24.75 0.40
CA LEU A 161 4.20 23.75 1.46
C LEU A 161 4.95 24.16 2.75
N GLN A 162 5.12 25.47 3.02
CA GLN A 162 5.81 25.96 4.22
C GLN A 162 5.15 25.53 5.54
N GLY A 163 3.85 25.23 5.53
CA GLY A 163 3.11 24.79 6.71
C GLY A 163 3.34 23.34 7.11
N TYR A 164 4.11 22.54 6.36
CA TYR A 164 4.40 21.15 6.67
C TYR A 164 5.73 21.03 7.44
N ASP A 165 5.65 20.49 8.67
CA ASP A 165 6.84 20.14 9.47
C ASP A 165 7.67 19.04 8.79
N PHE A 166 7.00 18.05 8.21
CA PHE A 166 7.64 16.91 7.56
C PHE A 166 7.12 16.68 6.15
N ARG A 167 8.03 16.26 5.27
CA ARG A 167 7.71 15.79 3.92
C ARG A 167 8.45 14.49 3.67
N VAL A 168 7.74 13.39 3.47
CA VAL A 168 8.32 12.05 3.34
C VAL A 168 7.97 11.48 1.98
N TRP A 169 8.96 10.91 1.29
CA TRP A 169 8.77 10.26 -0.01
C TRP A 169 9.04 8.77 0.11
N ILE A 170 8.08 7.95 -0.29
CA ILE A 170 8.19 6.48 -0.25
C ILE A 170 7.82 5.96 -1.63
N HIS A 171 8.78 5.27 -2.26
CA HIS A 171 8.48 4.41 -3.38
C HIS A 171 7.90 3.11 -2.83
N VAL A 172 6.65 2.80 -3.18
CA VAL A 172 5.96 1.60 -2.68
C VAL A 172 6.43 0.40 -3.47
N SER A 173 6.89 -0.64 -2.77
CA SER A 173 7.25 -1.88 -3.41
C SER A 173 6.02 -2.53 -4.06
N PRO A 174 6.22 -3.34 -5.12
CA PRO A 174 5.15 -4.08 -5.78
C PRO A 174 4.33 -4.96 -4.82
N GLN A 175 5.00 -5.53 -3.82
CA GLN A 175 4.37 -6.18 -2.67
C GLN A 175 4.22 -5.13 -1.57
N LEU A 176 2.98 -4.90 -1.12
CA LEU A 176 2.72 -3.92 -0.07
C LEU A 176 3.28 -4.41 1.26
N ASP A 177 4.24 -3.67 1.82
CA ASP A 177 4.85 -3.97 3.11
C ASP A 177 4.67 -2.79 4.07
N PHE A 178 3.80 -2.97 5.06
CA PHE A 178 3.52 -1.97 6.08
C PHE A 178 4.72 -1.67 6.98
N HIS A 179 5.58 -2.67 7.27
CA HIS A 179 6.80 -2.47 8.05
C HIS A 179 7.78 -1.60 7.28
N ALA A 180 7.97 -1.88 5.98
CA ALA A 180 8.84 -1.08 5.12
C ALA A 180 8.36 0.38 5.01
N ILE A 181 7.05 0.59 4.84
CA ILE A 181 6.45 1.94 4.82
C ILE A 181 6.71 2.65 6.15
N GLY A 182 6.34 2.02 7.28
CA GLY A 182 6.49 2.63 8.60
C GLY A 182 7.94 2.97 8.94
N ASN A 183 8.87 2.05 8.70
CA ASN A 183 10.30 2.28 8.92
C ASN A 183 10.88 3.38 8.02
N SER A 184 10.41 3.48 6.77
CA SER A 184 10.82 4.56 5.87
C SER A 184 10.39 5.94 6.39
N ILE A 185 9.17 6.04 6.92
CA ILE A 185 8.68 7.27 7.57
C ILE A 185 9.54 7.60 8.80
N ILE A 186 9.74 6.64 9.71
CA ILE A 186 10.55 6.83 10.93
C ILE A 186 11.95 7.34 10.57
N SER A 187 12.60 6.68 9.61
CA SER A 187 13.95 7.03 9.17
C SER A 187 14.03 8.47 8.66
N GLN A 188 13.13 8.86 7.76
CA GLN A 188 13.13 10.19 7.15
C GLN A 188 12.74 11.31 8.12
N VAL A 189 11.83 11.03 9.06
CA VAL A 189 11.42 12.00 10.08
C VAL A 189 12.51 12.17 11.13
N SER A 190 13.06 11.07 11.67
CA SER A 190 14.11 11.11 12.71
C SER A 190 15.37 11.83 12.21
N ALA A 191 15.77 11.59 10.95
CA ALA A 191 16.91 12.27 10.33
C ALA A 191 16.76 13.80 10.29
N ARG A 192 15.54 14.33 10.30
CA ARG A 192 15.27 15.78 10.28
C ARG A 192 15.24 16.42 11.67
N VAL A 193 14.90 15.65 12.70
CA VAL A 193 14.82 16.14 14.09
C VAL A 193 16.18 16.08 14.80
N GLN A 194 17.22 15.54 14.15
CA GLN A 194 18.55 15.32 14.74
C GLN A 194 18.50 14.51 16.05
N GLU A 195 17.48 13.67 16.20
CA GLU A 195 17.49 12.65 17.24
C GLU A 195 18.49 11.57 16.83
N GLU A 196 19.45 11.25 17.71
CA GLU A 196 20.29 10.08 17.55
C GLU A 196 19.38 8.86 17.41
N THR A 197 19.40 8.23 16.24
CA THR A 197 18.72 6.95 16.03
C THR A 197 19.49 5.89 16.80
N ASN A 198 19.29 5.81 18.12
CA ASN A 198 19.62 4.64 18.94
C ASN A 198 18.64 3.49 18.68
N HIS A 199 18.08 3.44 17.48
CA HIS A 199 17.35 2.29 16.97
C HIS A 199 18.42 1.37 16.41
N SER A 200 18.90 0.46 17.25
CA SER A 200 19.38 -0.81 16.73
C SER A 200 18.29 -1.31 15.79
N SER A 201 18.59 -1.36 14.49
CA SER A 201 17.78 -2.06 13.50
C SER A 201 17.74 -3.53 13.89
N SER A 202 16.96 -3.86 14.91
CA SER A 202 16.57 -5.23 15.16
C SER A 202 15.38 -5.45 14.25
N ASP A 203 15.51 -6.39 13.33
CA ASP A 203 14.46 -6.84 12.40
C ASP A 203 13.26 -7.51 13.13
N MET A 204 13.04 -7.14 14.40
CA MET A 204 12.16 -7.76 15.39
C MET A 204 11.25 -6.73 16.08
N GLU A 205 11.15 -5.50 15.58
CA GLU A 205 10.11 -4.59 16.03
C GLU A 205 8.78 -4.92 15.35
N GLY A 206 7.87 -5.53 16.10
CA GLY A 206 6.50 -5.79 15.65
C GLY A 206 5.78 -4.48 15.28
N MET A 207 4.75 -4.58 14.43
CA MET A 207 3.99 -3.43 13.91
C MET A 207 3.52 -2.46 14.99
N GLN A 208 3.24 -2.94 16.21
CA GLN A 208 2.85 -2.10 17.35
C GLN A 208 3.96 -1.10 17.75
N SER A 209 5.23 -1.50 17.71
CA SER A 209 6.37 -0.62 18.03
C SER A 209 6.51 0.48 16.98
N ILE A 210 6.45 0.10 15.70
CA ILE A 210 6.49 1.02 14.56
C ILE A 210 5.38 2.07 14.69
N MET A 211 4.14 1.64 14.94
CA MET A 211 2.99 2.53 15.07
C MET A 211 3.13 3.47 16.28
N LYS A 212 3.62 2.97 17.41
CA LYS A 212 3.88 3.80 18.60
C LYS A 212 4.93 4.87 18.30
N ARG A 213 6.06 4.48 17.68
CA ARG A 213 7.14 5.41 17.35
C ARG A 213 6.72 6.47 16.34
N LEU A 214 5.94 6.07 15.33
CA LEU A 214 5.40 7.01 14.36
C LEU A 214 4.45 8.02 15.01
N HIS A 215 3.58 7.56 15.92
CA HIS A 215 2.70 8.45 16.67
C HIS A 215 3.52 9.46 17.50
N GLU A 216 4.55 9.02 18.22
CA GLU A 216 5.44 9.91 18.99
C GLU A 216 6.12 10.98 18.11
N LEU A 217 6.61 10.60 16.92
CA LEU A 217 7.31 11.49 16.00
C LEU A 217 6.39 12.49 15.28
N LEU A 218 5.15 12.08 14.98
CA LEU A 218 4.21 12.85 14.16
C LEU A 218 3.13 13.56 14.98
N ASN A 219 3.03 13.30 16.28
CA ASN A 219 2.03 13.91 17.13
C ASN A 219 2.11 15.45 17.09
N GLY A 220 1.00 16.10 16.73
CA GLY A 220 0.90 17.56 16.61
C GLY A 220 1.73 18.16 15.46
N LYS A 221 2.20 17.34 14.51
CA LYS A 221 3.03 17.77 13.38
C LYS A 221 2.29 17.62 12.07
N LYS A 222 2.40 18.63 11.20
CA LYS A 222 1.83 18.57 9.86
C LYS A 222 2.78 17.85 8.92
N ALA A 223 2.34 16.75 8.33
CA ALA A 223 3.16 15.89 7.49
C ALA A 223 2.54 15.70 6.10
N LEU A 224 3.35 15.88 5.07
CA LEU A 224 3.04 15.46 3.71
C LEU A 224 3.74 14.14 3.43
N LEU A 225 2.97 13.10 3.12
CA LEU A 225 3.48 11.81 2.70
C LEU A 225 3.24 11.62 1.21
N VAL A 226 4.25 11.18 0.47
CA VAL A 226 4.07 10.69 -0.91
C VAL A 226 4.30 9.19 -0.94
N LEU A 227 3.26 8.45 -1.31
CA LEU A 227 3.32 7.03 -1.64
C LEU A 227 3.34 6.90 -3.17
N ASP A 228 4.54 6.83 -3.73
CA ASP A 228 4.77 6.77 -5.16
C ASP A 228 4.70 5.32 -5.67
N ASP A 229 3.94 5.16 -6.76
CA ASP A 229 3.74 3.93 -7.52
C ASP A 229 3.07 2.82 -6.68
N LEU A 230 1.83 3.05 -6.22
CA LEU A 230 1.04 2.06 -5.51
C LEU A 230 0.42 1.03 -6.48
N TRP A 231 0.85 -0.23 -6.34
CA TRP A 231 0.42 -1.38 -7.15
C TRP A 231 -0.68 -2.23 -6.51
N GLU A 232 -0.85 -2.15 -5.19
CA GLU A 232 -1.78 -3.01 -4.47
C GLU A 232 -3.24 -2.81 -4.94
N GLU A 233 -3.91 -3.91 -5.30
CA GLU A 233 -5.29 -3.90 -5.81
C GLU A 233 -6.28 -4.54 -4.83
N ASP A 234 -5.77 -5.35 -3.90
CA ASP A 234 -6.56 -6.03 -2.89
C ASP A 234 -7.29 -5.00 -2.02
N PRO A 235 -8.63 -5.03 -2.00
CA PRO A 235 -9.41 -4.06 -1.23
C PRO A 235 -9.09 -4.10 0.27
N ILE A 236 -8.78 -5.27 0.83
CA ILE A 236 -8.50 -5.42 2.27
C ILE A 236 -7.15 -4.76 2.58
N GLN A 237 -6.12 -5.03 1.78
CA GLN A 237 -4.80 -4.41 1.92
C GLN A 237 -4.86 -2.88 1.77
N LEU A 238 -5.63 -2.38 0.80
CA LEU A 238 -5.85 -0.93 0.65
C LEU A 238 -6.58 -0.31 1.85
N GLN A 239 -7.56 -1.01 2.42
CA GLN A 239 -8.24 -0.56 3.64
C GLN A 239 -7.33 -0.59 4.87
N LEU A 240 -6.46 -1.60 4.99
CA LEU A 240 -5.45 -1.66 6.04
C LEU A 240 -4.43 -0.52 5.91
N LEU A 241 -3.99 -0.21 4.69
CA LEU A 241 -3.12 0.95 4.43
C LEU A 241 -3.81 2.26 4.81
N LYS A 242 -5.06 2.45 4.39
CA LYS A 242 -5.86 3.64 4.77
C LYS A 242 -6.02 3.73 6.29
N SER A 243 -6.28 2.62 6.97
CA SER A 243 -6.41 2.56 8.43
C SER A 243 -5.10 2.90 9.15
N MET A 244 -3.97 2.35 8.68
CA MET A 244 -2.64 2.68 9.18
C MET A 244 -2.39 4.19 9.06
N LEU A 245 -2.56 4.77 7.88
CA LEU A 245 -2.37 6.20 7.64
C LEU A 245 -3.29 7.08 8.50
N THR A 246 -4.54 6.64 8.69
CA THR A 246 -5.53 7.37 9.50
C THR A 246 -5.14 7.38 10.97
N PHE A 247 -4.64 6.26 11.49
CA PHE A 247 -4.14 6.17 12.86
C PHE A 247 -2.90 7.06 13.10
N LEU A 248 -2.07 7.26 12.08
CA LEU A 248 -0.88 8.11 12.18
C LEU A 248 -1.20 9.61 12.16
N GLY A 249 -2.22 10.01 11.41
CA GLY A 249 -2.56 11.40 11.19
C GLY A 249 -3.64 11.88 12.14
N ASP A 250 -3.27 12.51 13.26
CA ASP A 250 -4.19 13.30 14.10
C ASP A 250 -4.64 14.58 13.36
N LYS A 251 -5.35 14.45 12.22
CA LYS A 251 -5.85 15.54 11.34
C LYS A 251 -4.81 16.39 10.61
N LEU A 252 -3.53 16.07 10.76
CA LEU A 252 -2.43 16.87 10.21
C LEU A 252 -1.61 16.12 9.15
N MET A 253 -2.10 14.99 8.66
CA MET A 253 -1.44 14.22 7.62
C MET A 253 -2.18 14.36 6.28
N ASP A 254 -1.44 14.80 5.27
CA ASP A 254 -1.87 14.77 3.89
C ASP A 254 -1.02 13.74 3.13
N VAL A 255 -1.69 12.89 2.34
CA VAL A 255 -1.06 11.79 1.61
C VAL A 255 -1.33 11.97 0.11
N VAL A 256 -0.27 12.06 -0.67
CA VAL A 256 -0.34 11.96 -2.13
C VAL A 256 0.01 10.53 -2.53
N VAL A 257 -0.87 9.88 -3.28
CA VAL A 257 -0.61 8.54 -3.81
C VAL A 257 -0.43 8.65 -5.32
N THR A 258 0.56 8.01 -5.93
CA THR A 258 0.57 7.87 -7.40
C THR A 258 0.24 6.43 -7.78
N THR A 259 -0.62 6.23 -8.78
CA THR A 259 -0.96 4.89 -9.26
C THR A 259 -1.38 4.91 -10.73
N CYS A 260 -1.14 3.83 -11.48
CA CYS A 260 -1.67 3.69 -12.83
C CYS A 260 -3.09 3.10 -12.86
N ASN A 261 -3.59 2.61 -11.72
CA ASN A 261 -4.88 1.94 -11.61
C ASN A 261 -5.95 2.88 -11.05
N GLN A 262 -6.96 3.19 -11.87
CA GLN A 262 -8.07 4.07 -11.48
C GLN A 262 -8.92 3.48 -10.36
N ALA A 263 -9.09 2.15 -10.30
CA ALA A 263 -9.86 1.51 -9.24
C ALA A 263 -9.15 1.64 -7.89
N VAL A 264 -7.81 1.47 -7.87
CA VAL A 264 -6.99 1.69 -6.67
C VAL A 264 -7.11 3.13 -6.20
N ALA A 265 -6.97 4.11 -7.11
CA ALA A 265 -7.14 5.52 -6.81
C ALA A 265 -8.49 5.82 -6.15
N ARG A 266 -9.59 5.27 -6.66
CA ARG A 266 -10.93 5.46 -6.09
C ARG A 266 -11.16 4.77 -4.76
N LYS A 267 -10.47 3.65 -4.49
CA LYS A 267 -10.62 2.91 -3.23
C LYS A 267 -9.87 3.56 -2.08
N ILE A 268 -8.67 4.10 -2.33
CA ILE A 268 -7.80 4.63 -1.28
C ILE A 268 -8.06 6.11 -0.97
N CYS A 269 -8.69 6.86 -1.88
CA CYS A 269 -8.88 8.30 -1.73
C CYS A 269 -9.78 8.69 -0.55
N THR A 270 -9.57 9.91 -0.05
CA THR A 270 -10.52 10.64 0.81
C THR A 270 -11.00 11.94 0.16
N VAL A 271 -10.29 12.41 -0.87
CA VAL A 271 -10.68 13.53 -1.75
C VAL A 271 -10.69 13.08 -3.21
N GLU A 272 -11.32 13.85 -4.10
CA GLU A 272 -11.45 13.49 -5.51
C GLU A 272 -10.06 13.18 -6.15
N PRO A 273 -9.85 11.98 -6.72
CA PRO A 273 -8.60 11.63 -7.36
C PRO A 273 -8.25 12.52 -8.57
N TYR A 274 -6.99 12.92 -8.68
CA TYR A 274 -6.50 13.74 -9.79
C TYR A 274 -6.07 12.88 -10.99
N ARG A 275 -6.77 13.01 -12.12
CA ARG A 275 -6.38 12.34 -13.37
C ARG A 275 -5.35 13.16 -14.14
N VAL A 276 -4.16 12.61 -14.33
CA VAL A 276 -3.13 13.16 -15.22
C VAL A 276 -3.45 12.78 -16.67
N ASN A 277 -3.77 13.79 -17.47
CA ASN A 277 -3.97 13.65 -18.91
C ASN A 277 -2.62 13.64 -19.64
N LEU A 278 -2.57 12.99 -20.81
CA LEU A 278 -1.42 13.11 -21.72
C LEU A 278 -1.27 14.57 -22.15
N LEU A 279 -0.03 15.01 -22.36
CA LEU A 279 0.22 16.31 -22.95
C LEU A 279 -0.35 16.30 -24.38
N SER A 280 -1.17 17.29 -24.72
CA SER A 280 -1.58 17.52 -26.10
C SER A 280 -0.40 18.06 -26.89
N ASP A 281 -0.23 17.65 -28.14
CA ASP A 281 0.89 18.02 -29.04
C ASP A 281 1.02 19.53 -29.30
N ASP A 282 0.08 20.36 -28.85
CA ASP A 282 0.07 21.82 -29.04
C ASP A 282 0.93 22.60 -28.02
N ALA A 283 1.61 21.96 -27.07
CA ALA A 283 2.46 22.65 -26.09
C ALA A 283 3.84 23.11 -26.64
N GLY A 284 4.08 22.96 -27.96
CA GLY A 284 5.36 23.23 -28.60
C GLY A 284 5.33 24.25 -29.75
N LYS A 285 4.35 25.16 -29.80
CA LYS A 285 4.33 26.26 -30.79
C LYS A 285 4.54 27.62 -30.16
#